data_AF-A0A8J7VPW2-F1
#
_entry.id   AF-A0A8J7VPW2-F1
#
_cell.length_a   1.000
_cell.length_b   1.000
_cell.length_c   1.000
_cell.angle_alpha   90.00
_cell.angle_beta   90.00
_cell.angle_gamma   90.00
#
_symmetry.space_group_name_H-M   'P 1'
#
loop_
_entity.id
_entity.type
_entity.pdbx_description
1 polymer ?
#
loop_
_entity_poly.entity_id
_entity_poly.type
_entity_poly.pdbx_seq_one_letter_code
_entity_poly.pdbx_strand_id
1 'polypeptide(L)' 'MGEVSIIGLDLAKNVSVAFGASSIQAHGGADGSVVFRRKLSRAQLLKFMAAQPPCVVAMEACASSH' A
#
# COMPACT_ATOMS: atom_id res chain seq x y z
N MET A 1 -9.66 16.24 -10.52
CA MET A 1 -8.44 15.58 -10.02
C MET A 1 -8.89 14.25 -9.43
N GLY A 2 -8.44 13.13 -10.00
CA GLY A 2 -8.89 11.80 -9.58
C GLY A 2 -8.48 11.55 -8.13
N GLU A 3 -9.47 11.54 -7.24
CA GLU A 3 -9.28 11.24 -5.83
C GLU A 3 -8.72 9.81 -5.72
N VAL A 4 -7.64 9.64 -4.96
CA VAL A 4 -7.16 8.30 -4.60
C VAL A 4 -8.16 7.74 -3.60
N SER A 5 -9.14 6.99 -4.10
CA SER A 5 -10.20 6.44 -3.26
C SER A 5 -9.73 5.19 -2.50
N ILE A 6 -8.79 4.40 -3.07
CA ILE A 6 -8.38 3.11 -2.51
C ILE A 6 -6.87 2.90 -2.62
N ILE A 7 -6.20 2.62 -1.50
CA ILE A 7 -4.80 2.20 -1.45
C ILE A 7 -4.75 0.70 -1.13
N GLY A 8 -4.28 -0.10 -2.09
CA GLY A 8 -3.90 -1.49 -1.90
C GLY A 8 -2.52 -1.61 -1.24
N LEU A 9 -2.44 -2.37 -0.15
CA LEU A 9 -1.21 -2.69 0.57
C LEU A 9 -0.98 -4.19 0.56
N ASP A 10 0.09 -4.61 -0.12
CA ASP A 10 0.58 -5.98 -0.13
C ASP A 10 1.81 -6.08 0.78
N LEU A 11 1.66 -6.88 1.84
CA LEU A 11 2.73 -7.23 2.76
C LEU A 11 3.50 -8.43 2.20
N ALA A 12 4.38 -8.18 1.23
CA ALA A 12 5.26 -9.21 0.71
C ALA A 12 6.10 -9.83 1.85
N LYS A 13 5.89 -11.11 2.13
CA LYS A 13 6.51 -11.86 3.24
C LYS A 13 8.03 -12.05 3.16
N ASN A 14 8.68 -11.71 2.04
CA ASN A 14 10.05 -12.16 1.77
C ASN A 14 11.00 -11.06 1.27
N VAL A 15 11.33 -10.10 2.14
CA VAL A 15 12.62 -9.38 2.02
C VAL A 15 13.18 -9.26 3.42
N SER A 16 14.04 -10.22 3.78
CA SER A 16 15.00 -10.22 4.89
C SER A 16 14.53 -9.58 6.20
N VAL A 17 14.51 -10.38 7.28
CA VAL A 17 14.09 -10.09 8.67
C VAL A 17 14.61 -8.75 9.28
N ALA A 18 15.51 -8.03 8.61
CA ALA A 18 15.98 -6.69 8.97
C ALA A 18 15.33 -5.50 8.22
N PHE A 19 14.73 -5.68 7.03
CA PHE A 19 14.26 -4.58 6.16
C PHE A 19 12.97 -4.90 5.39
N GLY A 20 11.91 -5.32 6.09
CA GLY A 20 10.61 -5.61 5.48
C GLY A 20 10.19 -4.56 4.44
N ALA A 21 9.96 -5.01 3.21
CA ALA A 21 9.51 -4.20 2.09
C ALA A 21 8.02 -4.45 1.83
N SER A 22 7.23 -3.39 1.72
CA SER A 22 5.81 -3.44 1.42
C SER A 22 5.55 -2.88 0.03
N SER A 23 4.70 -3.57 -0.74
CA SER A 23 4.19 -3.07 -2.01
C SER A 23 2.96 -2.21 -1.72
N ILE A 24 2.92 -1.00 -2.28
CA ILE A 24 1.70 -0.19 -2.28
C ILE A 24 1.26 0.09 -3.71
N GLN A 25 -0.04 0.05 -3.93
CA GLN A 25 -0.68 0.37 -5.20
C GLN A 25 -1.94 1.17 -4.93
N ALA A 26 -2.04 2.37 -5.48
CA ALA A 26 -3.24 3.19 -5.35
C ALA A 26 -4.11 3.09 -6.59
N HIS A 27 -5.41 3.08 -6.37
CA HIS A 27 -6.44 3.13 -7.39
C HIS A 27 -7.26 4.41 -7.21
N GLY A 28 -7.66 5.01 -8.31
CA GLY A 28 -8.44 6.25 -8.31
C GLY A 28 -9.22 6.38 -9.62
N GLY A 29 -10.23 7.25 -9.60
CA GLY A 29 -11.19 7.36 -10.69
C GLY A 29 -12.32 6.33 -10.59
N ALA A 30 -13.42 6.58 -11.31
CA ALA A 30 -14.60 5.71 -11.30
C ALA A 30 -14.33 4.32 -11.93
N ASP A 31 -13.23 4.19 -12.67
CA ASP A 31 -12.76 2.99 -13.34
C ASP A 31 -11.80 2.16 -12.48
N GLY A 32 -11.40 2.65 -11.30
CA GLY A 32 -10.47 1.95 -10.41
C GLY A 32 -9.07 1.81 -11.01
N SER A 33 -8.68 2.69 -11.93
CA SER A 33 -7.38 2.66 -12.57
C SER A 33 -6.23 2.84 -11.56
N VAL A 34 -5.13 2.13 -11.79
CA VAL A 34 -3.93 2.25 -10.96
C VAL A 34 -3.30 3.64 -11.17
N VAL A 35 -3.32 4.46 -10.12
CA VAL A 35 -2.73 5.81 -10.12
C VAL A 35 -1.23 5.73 -9.87
N PHE A 36 -0.77 4.85 -8.99
CA PHE A 36 0.65 4.59 -8.80
C PHE A 36 0.89 3.20 -8.18
N ARG A 37 2.10 2.67 -8.39
CA ARG A 37 2.62 1.48 -7.72
C ARG A 37 4.05 1.73 -7.23
N ARG A 38 4.32 1.48 -5.95
CA ARG A 38 5.65 1.72 -5.33
C ARG A 38 5.99 0.60 -4.35
N LYS A 39 7.28 0.27 -4.23
CA LYS A 39 7.80 -0.53 -3.12
C LYS A 39 8.39 0.41 -2.08
N LEU A 40 7.99 0.26 -0.83
CA LEU A 40 8.46 1.07 0.30
C LEU A 40 9.07 0.16 1.35
N SER A 41 10.13 0.61 2.01
CA SER A 41 10.54 -0.03 3.28
C SER A 41 9.50 0.25 4.37
N ARG A 42 9.48 -0.55 5.43
CA ARG A 42 8.59 -0.35 6.59
C ARG A 42 8.62 1.09 7.14
N ALA A 43 9.80 1.71 7.21
CA ALA A 43 9.95 3.09 7.68
C ALA A 43 9.37 4.12 6.69
N GLN A 44 9.45 3.86 5.39
CA GLN A 44 8.87 4.72 4.35
C GLN A 44 7.36 4.55 4.25
N LEU A 45 6.83 3.34 4.50
CA LEU A 45 5.40 3.06 4.48
C LEU A 45 4.64 3.94 5.48
N LEU A 46 5.11 4.01 6.73
CA LEU A 46 4.49 4.84 7.76
C LEU A 46 4.47 6.32 7.37
N LYS A 47 5.60 6.85 6.90
CA LYS A 47 5.69 8.25 6.43
C LYS A 47 4.79 8.51 5.23
N PHE A 48 4.68 7.54 4.32
CA PHE A 48 3.84 7.63 3.15
C PHE A 48 2.35 7.70 3.53
N MET A 49 1.88 6.78 4.37
CA MET A 49 0.47 6.74 4.79
C MET A 49 0.08 7.99 5.59
N ALA A 50 0.98 8.50 6.44
CA ALA A 50 0.74 9.73 7.19
C ALA A 50 0.60 10.98 6.29
N ALA A 51 1.13 10.96 5.08
CA ALA A 51 1.04 12.05 4.11
C ALA A 51 -0.18 11.94 3.18
N GLN A 52 -0.95 10.84 3.25
CA GLN A 52 -2.15 10.69 2.42
C GLN A 52 -3.39 11.27 3.13
N PRO A 53 -4.35 11.84 2.40
CA PRO A 53 -5.66 12.16 2.96
C PRO A 53 -6.38 10.88 3.43
N PRO A 54 -7.42 11.00 4.28
CA PRO A 54 -8.25 9.86 4.65
C PRO A 54 -8.75 9.12 3.41
N CYS A 55 -8.41 7.83 3.31
CA CYS A 55 -8.76 6.97 2.18
C CYS A 55 -8.97 5.54 2.64
N VAL A 56 -9.60 4.72 1.79
CA VAL A 56 -9.80 3.30 2.08
C VAL A 56 -8.48 2.57 1.84
N VAL A 57 -8.04 1.79 2.82
CA VAL A 57 -6.85 0.94 2.69
C VAL A 57 -7.28 -0.51 2.59
N ALA A 58 -7.09 -1.12 1.43
CA ALA A 58 -7.31 -2.53 1.20
C ALA A 58 -5.99 -3.28 1.46
N MET A 59 -5.94 -4.07 2.53
CA MET A 59 -4.75 -4.85 2.88
C MET A 59 -4.95 -6.31 2.49
N GLU A 60 -3.97 -6.90 1.81
CA GLU A 60 -4.00 -8.33 1.54
C GLU A 60 -3.77 -9.12 2.84
N ALA A 61 -4.75 -9.94 3.22
CA ALA A 61 -4.60 -10.87 4.33
C ALA A 61 -3.81 -12.09 3.82
N CYS A 62 -2.54 -12.18 4.16
CA CYS A 62 -1.75 -13.34 3.80
C CYS A 62 -2.09 -14.52 4.72
N ALA A 63 -2.43 -15.69 4.17
CA ALA A 63 -2.98 -16.87 4.88
C ALA A 63 -2.11 -17.47 6.01
N SER A 64 -0.93 -16.90 6.31
CA SER A 64 -0.09 -17.28 7.45
C SER A 64 0.10 -16.17 8.48
N SER A 65 -0.71 -15.11 8.43
CA SER A 65 -0.84 -14.14 9.53
C SER A 65 -1.73 -14.78 10.60
N HIS A 66 -1.12 -15.47 11.57
CA HIS A 66 -1.78 -15.99 12.77
C HIS A 66 -1.26 -15.23 14.00
#